data_AF-A0A6P2EAY6-F1
#
_entry.id   AF-A0A6P2EAY6-F1
#
_cell.length_a   1.000
_cell.length_b   1.000
_cell.length_c   1.000
_cell.angle_alpha   90.00
_cell.angle_beta   90.00
_cell.angle_gamma   90.00
#
_symmetry.space_group_name_H-M   'P 1'
#
loop_
_entity.id
_entity.type
_entity.pdbx_description
1 polymer ?
#
loop_
_entity_poly.entity_id
_entity_poly.type
_entity_poly.pdbx_seq_one_letter_code
_entity_poly.pdbx_strand_id
1 'polypeptide(L)'
;MKVLIVDRRLVFADMAARLQAGGWQLAADATAPPPLIEGEPEAAQFQRAGARLQYHFDPAMGMRQLRVSGALADDELAALASSLPCLGVEDARDLLRFPDVESRLLGLRMAEALDAPELLGDVAALMSGTTPTIARQAMRTFGRLIAQPGGAALRAVGHWKQDNPDKSAIFLLAGSTHNKLQILRWLAHDRRQSNEHIEAVLRTAFEDPDWEVRVTALVVAARLRADGLVGEVARVRLPEDTADGVNVDERRMLRTVQLCAIELLEGVAVPPASESPPTTKAAMREHLLRCLAGERVRWHEKAFLFVASLSTPLPDAVPPPGILPEGIDTTDHGYVLRGCGIALCWVPPIDHWLGEELPKMPVANPIRLQSSEGFFIARDLLAAPGRSDAEAGFLWDHRSALEHCRRLSATTGLTLRLPTADEWEMAARGPDARRFPWGNNARGERRFGASPWGVNNAVGRLAQWTATSRGEQVLVCGGEKQWVCAMRAPANRASLQALRIVIG
;
A
#
# COMPACT_ATOMS: atom_id res chain seq x y z
N MET A 1 -15.06 -22.81 -2.13
CA MET A 1 -15.24 -23.48 -0.82
C MET A 1 -16.42 -22.80 -0.16
N LYS A 2 -17.55 -23.48 0.03
CA LYS A 2 -18.79 -22.83 0.49
C LYS A 2 -18.78 -22.69 2.01
N VAL A 3 -19.22 -21.54 2.51
CA VAL A 3 -19.27 -21.17 3.94
C VAL A 3 -20.72 -20.91 4.30
N LEU A 4 -21.15 -21.31 5.51
CA LEU A 4 -22.41 -20.84 6.10
C LEU A 4 -22.11 -19.80 7.16
N ILE A 5 -22.91 -18.74 7.18
CA ILE A 5 -22.87 -17.72 8.22
C ILE A 5 -24.07 -17.98 9.13
N VAL A 6 -23.83 -18.24 10.41
CA VAL A 6 -24.90 -18.53 11.38
C VAL A 6 -25.41 -17.23 11.96
N ASP A 7 -26.73 -17.10 12.07
CA ASP A 7 -27.39 -15.94 12.67
C ASP A 7 -26.86 -15.71 14.09
N ARG A 8 -26.55 -14.45 14.39
CA ARG A 8 -25.95 -14.06 15.67
C ARG A 8 -26.78 -14.42 16.91
N ARG A 9 -28.09 -14.62 16.73
CA ARG A 9 -29.05 -15.00 17.78
C ARG A 9 -28.88 -16.45 18.25
N LEU A 10 -28.25 -17.31 17.46
CA LEU A 10 -27.94 -18.67 17.88
C LEU A 10 -26.55 -18.72 18.52
N VAL A 11 -26.52 -18.84 19.85
CA VAL A 11 -25.26 -18.97 20.61
C VAL A 11 -24.60 -20.33 20.39
N PHE A 12 -23.30 -20.42 20.63
CA PHE A 12 -22.51 -21.63 20.39
C PHE A 12 -23.07 -22.87 21.10
N ALA A 13 -23.48 -22.76 22.36
CA ALA A 13 -24.02 -23.89 23.12
C ALA A 13 -25.25 -24.51 22.42
N ASP A 14 -26.19 -23.66 21.98
CA ASP A 14 -27.41 -24.11 21.28
C ASP A 14 -27.09 -24.64 19.88
N MET A 15 -26.16 -24.01 19.17
CA MET A 15 -25.68 -24.49 17.88
C MET A 15 -25.02 -25.86 18.01
N ALA A 16 -24.11 -26.03 18.98
CA ALA A 16 -23.42 -27.29 19.24
C ALA A 16 -24.40 -28.40 19.63
N ALA A 17 -25.41 -28.11 20.44
CA ALA A 17 -26.47 -29.05 20.78
C ALA A 17 -27.27 -29.49 19.54
N ARG A 18 -27.63 -28.56 18.64
CA ARG A 18 -28.30 -28.88 17.36
C ARG A 18 -27.42 -29.73 16.45
N LEU A 19 -26.14 -29.39 16.34
CA LEU A 19 -25.16 -30.17 15.57
C LEU A 19 -25.04 -31.60 16.12
N GLN A 20 -24.93 -31.75 17.44
CA GLN A 20 -24.87 -33.05 18.12
C GLN A 20 -26.15 -33.86 17.93
N ALA A 21 -27.33 -33.24 18.02
CA ALA A 21 -28.59 -33.90 17.69
C ALA A 21 -28.64 -34.36 16.22
N GLY A 22 -27.97 -33.62 15.32
CA GLY A 22 -27.73 -34.01 13.93
C GLY A 22 -26.60 -35.02 13.73
N GLY A 23 -26.02 -35.60 14.80
CA GLY A 23 -24.98 -36.62 14.70
C GLY A 23 -23.56 -36.10 14.52
N TRP A 24 -23.32 -34.80 14.64
CA TRP A 24 -21.98 -34.22 14.66
C TRP A 24 -21.32 -34.34 16.03
N GLN A 25 -20.11 -34.89 16.09
CA GLN A 25 -19.37 -35.03 17.33
C GLN A 25 -18.35 -33.89 17.47
N LEU A 26 -18.42 -33.14 18.57
CA LEU A 26 -17.43 -32.12 18.90
C LEU A 26 -16.09 -32.80 19.21
N ALA A 27 -15.05 -32.43 18.47
CA ALA A 27 -13.69 -32.88 18.74
C ALA A 27 -13.15 -32.14 19.97
N ALA A 28 -12.63 -32.88 20.94
CA ALA A 28 -11.97 -32.28 22.10
C ALA A 28 -10.63 -31.67 21.69
N ASP A 29 -10.42 -30.39 22.00
CA ASP A 29 -9.12 -29.73 21.92
C ASP A 29 -8.71 -29.29 23.33
N ALA A 30 -7.95 -30.15 24.01
CA ALA A 30 -7.48 -29.89 25.37
C ALA A 30 -6.40 -28.80 25.45
N THR A 31 -5.94 -28.29 24.30
CA THR A 31 -4.87 -27.28 24.21
C THR A 31 -5.37 -25.88 23.87
N ALA A 32 -6.68 -25.73 23.62
CA ALA A 32 -7.26 -24.43 23.29
C ALA A 32 -7.21 -23.47 24.48
N PRO A 33 -6.78 -22.21 24.28
CA PRO A 33 -6.87 -21.18 25.32
C PRO A 33 -8.34 -20.90 25.69
N PRO A 34 -8.60 -20.35 26.89
CA PRO A 34 -9.96 -19.92 27.24
C PRO A 34 -10.44 -18.84 26.27
N PRO A 35 -11.74 -18.84 25.90
CA PRO A 35 -12.26 -17.92 24.92
C PRO A 35 -12.29 -16.48 25.45
N LEU A 36 -12.14 -15.51 24.53
CA LEU A 36 -12.25 -14.09 24.85
C LEU A 36 -13.67 -13.71 25.29
N ILE A 37 -14.69 -14.37 24.74
CA ILE A 37 -16.09 -14.22 25.14
C ILE A 37 -16.53 -15.51 25.82
N GLU A 38 -17.01 -15.41 27.06
CA GLU A 38 -17.46 -16.56 27.83
C GLU A 38 -18.57 -17.31 27.08
N GLY A 39 -18.38 -18.62 26.88
CA GLY A 39 -19.32 -19.49 26.17
C GLY A 39 -19.19 -19.51 24.64
N GLU A 40 -18.29 -18.71 24.05
CA GLU A 40 -18.10 -18.60 22.60
C GLU A 40 -16.64 -18.87 22.20
N PRO A 41 -16.27 -20.12 21.87
CA PRO A 41 -14.92 -20.43 21.41
C PRO A 41 -14.62 -19.79 20.05
N GLU A 42 -13.42 -19.23 19.86
CA GLU A 42 -13.02 -18.64 18.57
C GLU A 42 -12.91 -19.69 17.45
N ALA A 43 -12.68 -20.95 17.82
CA ALA A 43 -12.66 -22.07 16.90
C ALA A 43 -13.17 -23.35 17.58
N ALA A 44 -13.91 -24.16 16.82
CA ALA A 44 -14.28 -25.51 17.23
C ALA A 44 -14.32 -26.44 16.01
N GLN A 45 -14.16 -27.74 16.22
CA GLN A 45 -14.23 -28.73 15.16
C GLN A 45 -15.25 -29.81 15.49
N PHE A 46 -16.08 -30.15 14.51
CA PHE A 46 -17.04 -31.24 14.58
C PHE A 46 -16.75 -32.29 13.49
N GLN A 47 -17.08 -33.54 13.76
CA GLN A 47 -16.89 -34.65 12.83
C GLN A 47 -18.16 -35.48 12.68
N ARG A 48 -18.46 -35.91 11.46
CA ARG A 48 -19.58 -36.81 11.14
C ARG A 48 -19.29 -37.57 9.86
N ALA A 49 -19.33 -38.91 9.90
CA ALA A 49 -19.30 -39.78 8.72
C ALA A 49 -18.27 -39.39 7.62
N GLY A 50 -17.03 -39.06 7.98
CA GLY A 50 -15.97 -38.68 7.03
C GLY A 50 -16.00 -37.21 6.57
N ALA A 51 -16.97 -36.41 7.03
CA ALA A 51 -17.00 -34.96 6.93
C ALA A 51 -16.44 -34.30 8.20
N ARG A 52 -15.77 -33.17 8.02
CA ARG A 52 -15.22 -32.35 9.08
C ARG A 52 -15.77 -30.94 8.95
N LEU A 53 -16.41 -30.45 10.01
CA LEU A 53 -17.00 -29.13 10.11
C LEU A 53 -16.12 -28.26 11.02
N GLN A 54 -15.66 -27.14 10.50
CA GLN A 54 -14.90 -26.13 11.24
C GLN A 54 -15.83 -24.97 11.57
N TYR A 55 -15.93 -24.67 12.86
CA TYR A 55 -16.53 -23.46 13.38
C TYR A 55 -15.45 -22.40 13.60
N HIS A 56 -15.76 -21.17 13.23
CA HIS A 56 -14.95 -20.00 13.55
C HIS A 56 -15.85 -18.85 14.01
N PHE A 57 -15.44 -18.18 15.07
CA PHE A 57 -16.11 -17.00 15.60
C PHE A 57 -15.17 -15.79 15.57
N ASP A 58 -15.64 -14.70 14.97
CA ASP A 58 -14.99 -13.39 15.01
C ASP A 58 -15.62 -12.56 16.16
N PRO A 59 -14.93 -12.43 17.31
CA PRO A 59 -15.48 -11.72 18.46
C PRO A 59 -15.62 -10.22 18.23
N ALA A 60 -14.89 -9.63 17.26
CA ALA A 60 -14.99 -8.20 16.97
C ALA A 60 -16.27 -7.86 16.19
N MET A 61 -16.75 -8.80 15.36
CA MET A 61 -17.94 -8.61 14.51
C MET A 61 -19.14 -9.44 14.97
N GLY A 62 -18.98 -10.29 15.99
CA GLY A 62 -20.00 -11.26 16.40
C GLY A 62 -20.37 -12.27 15.30
N MET A 63 -19.46 -12.53 14.35
CA MET A 63 -19.75 -13.31 13.14
C MET A 63 -19.35 -14.78 13.32
N ARG A 64 -20.30 -15.69 13.05
CA ARG A 64 -20.10 -17.14 13.15
C ARG A 64 -20.04 -17.78 11.77
N GLN A 65 -18.97 -18.51 11.49
CA GLN A 65 -18.77 -19.21 10.22
C GLN A 65 -18.66 -20.72 10.42
N LEU A 66 -19.30 -21.45 9.53
CA LEU A 66 -19.23 -22.90 9.43
C LEU A 66 -18.64 -23.28 8.06
N ARG A 67 -17.57 -24.06 8.07
CA ARG A 67 -16.92 -24.61 6.87
C ARG A 67 -16.92 -26.11 6.92
N VAL A 68 -17.52 -26.74 5.92
CA VAL A 68 -17.49 -28.20 5.79
C VAL A 68 -16.41 -28.61 4.80
N SER A 69 -15.69 -29.68 5.14
CA SER A 69 -14.69 -30.32 4.30
C SER A 69 -14.85 -31.84 4.33
N GLY A 70 -14.36 -32.53 3.31
CA GLY A 70 -14.48 -33.98 3.16
C GLY A 70 -15.35 -34.38 1.96
N ALA A 71 -15.50 -35.70 1.75
CA ALA A 71 -16.14 -36.25 0.56
C ALA A 71 -17.63 -35.92 0.41
N LEU A 72 -18.32 -35.61 1.51
CA LEU A 72 -19.76 -35.31 1.57
C LEU A 72 -20.04 -33.82 1.83
N ALA A 73 -19.05 -32.94 1.60
CA ALA A 73 -19.13 -31.56 2.07
C ALA A 73 -20.32 -30.76 1.52
N ASP A 74 -20.70 -30.93 0.25
CA ASP A 74 -21.81 -30.19 -0.36
C ASP A 74 -23.18 -30.60 0.22
N ASP A 75 -23.44 -31.89 0.37
CA ASP A 75 -24.69 -32.40 0.93
C ASP A 75 -24.84 -32.02 2.40
N GLU A 76 -23.74 -32.13 3.15
CA GLU A 76 -23.68 -31.72 4.56
C GLU A 76 -23.96 -30.24 4.73
N LEU A 77 -23.37 -29.41 3.88
CA LEU A 77 -23.61 -27.97 3.92
C LEU A 77 -25.06 -27.62 3.61
N ALA A 78 -25.69 -28.29 2.63
CA ALA A 78 -27.10 -28.08 2.31
C ALA A 78 -28.04 -28.49 3.46
N ALA A 79 -27.73 -29.60 4.14
CA ALA A 79 -28.46 -30.04 5.32
C ALA A 79 -28.31 -29.07 6.51
N LEU A 80 -27.09 -28.57 6.74
CA LEU A 80 -26.81 -27.56 7.76
C LEU A 80 -27.54 -26.24 7.49
N ALA A 81 -27.51 -25.76 6.25
CA ALA A 81 -28.23 -24.54 5.85
C ALA A 81 -29.75 -24.63 6.10
N SER A 82 -30.31 -25.83 6.05
CA SER A 82 -31.75 -26.09 6.27
C SER A 82 -32.10 -26.27 7.75
N SER A 83 -31.12 -26.58 8.61
CA SER A 83 -31.34 -26.92 10.03
C SER A 83 -30.89 -25.82 10.99
N LEU A 84 -30.03 -24.92 10.53
CA LEU A 84 -29.53 -23.78 11.29
C LEU A 84 -30.10 -22.48 10.71
N PRO A 85 -30.36 -21.46 11.55
CA PRO A 85 -30.65 -20.12 11.07
C PRO A 85 -29.38 -19.55 10.44
N CYS A 86 -29.33 -19.52 9.12
CA CYS A 86 -28.20 -19.01 8.36
C CYS A 86 -28.54 -17.69 7.68
N LEU A 87 -27.56 -16.79 7.64
CA LEU A 87 -27.64 -15.53 6.91
C LEU A 87 -27.09 -15.73 5.49
N GLY A 88 -27.78 -15.17 4.50
CA GLY A 88 -27.47 -15.26 3.09
C GLY A 88 -27.08 -13.94 2.44
N VAL A 89 -27.11 -13.94 1.10
CA VAL A 89 -26.74 -12.79 0.27
C VAL A 89 -27.69 -11.60 0.48
N GLU A 90 -28.99 -11.85 0.66
CA GLU A 90 -29.96 -10.76 0.93
C GLU A 90 -29.72 -10.11 2.30
N ASP A 91 -29.43 -10.89 3.34
CA ASP A 91 -29.10 -10.34 4.66
C ASP A 91 -27.84 -9.47 4.61
N ALA A 92 -26.82 -9.91 3.85
CA ALA A 92 -25.63 -9.12 3.59
C ALA A 92 -25.97 -7.82 2.86
N ARG A 93 -26.84 -7.87 1.84
CA ARG A 93 -27.29 -6.69 1.10
C ARG A 93 -27.99 -5.68 1.99
N ASP A 94 -28.87 -6.14 2.87
CA ASP A 94 -29.57 -5.28 3.82
C ASP A 94 -28.57 -4.60 4.75
N LEU A 95 -27.63 -5.35 5.32
CA LEU A 95 -26.54 -4.84 6.16
C LEU A 95 -25.69 -3.76 5.49
N LEU A 96 -25.40 -3.89 4.18
CA LEU A 96 -24.67 -2.87 3.41
C LEU A 96 -25.45 -1.55 3.29
N ARG A 97 -26.78 -1.57 3.45
CA ARG A 97 -27.65 -0.39 3.31
C ARG A 97 -27.95 0.31 4.63
N PHE A 98 -27.72 -0.34 5.78
CA PHE A 98 -27.89 0.29 7.09
C PHE A 98 -27.03 1.55 7.24
N PRO A 99 -27.45 2.54 8.04
CA PRO A 99 -26.73 3.80 8.16
C PRO A 99 -25.48 3.71 9.06
N ASP A 100 -25.40 2.71 9.94
CA ASP A 100 -24.32 2.58 10.91
C ASP A 100 -23.09 1.84 10.34
N VAL A 101 -21.93 2.10 10.96
CA VAL A 101 -20.64 1.56 10.51
C VAL A 101 -20.52 0.06 10.74
N GLU A 102 -21.03 -0.43 11.86
CA GLU A 102 -20.90 -1.83 12.28
C GLU A 102 -21.65 -2.76 11.32
N SER A 103 -22.91 -2.44 11.02
CA SER A 103 -23.75 -3.19 10.07
C SER A 103 -23.12 -3.22 8.68
N ARG A 104 -22.63 -2.08 8.16
CA ARG A 104 -21.97 -2.04 6.85
C ARG A 104 -20.69 -2.86 6.80
N LEU A 105 -19.86 -2.80 7.84
CA LEU A 105 -18.66 -3.63 7.93
C LEU A 105 -19.00 -5.12 8.02
N LEU A 106 -20.06 -5.48 8.75
CA LEU A 106 -20.55 -6.85 8.82
C LEU A 106 -21.05 -7.32 7.45
N GLY A 107 -21.85 -6.51 6.74
CA GLY A 107 -22.30 -6.79 5.38
C GLY A 107 -21.15 -7.01 4.40
N LEU A 108 -20.08 -6.19 4.49
CA LEU A 108 -18.87 -6.36 3.68
C LEU A 108 -18.15 -7.68 3.99
N ARG A 109 -18.01 -8.03 5.28
CA ARG A 109 -17.42 -9.32 5.70
C ARG A 109 -18.26 -10.52 5.27
N MET A 110 -19.58 -10.40 5.33
CA MET A 110 -20.50 -11.42 4.85
C MET A 110 -20.39 -11.60 3.34
N ALA A 111 -20.32 -10.51 2.57
CA ALA A 111 -20.12 -10.58 1.12
C ALA A 111 -18.81 -11.32 0.77
N GLU A 112 -17.70 -11.06 1.48
CA GLU A 112 -16.44 -11.78 1.32
C GLU A 112 -16.52 -13.27 1.69
N ALA A 113 -17.24 -13.61 2.76
CA ALA A 113 -17.33 -14.96 3.27
C ALA A 113 -18.27 -15.85 2.44
N LEU A 114 -19.38 -15.27 1.96
CA LEU A 114 -20.35 -15.91 1.07
C LEU A 114 -19.87 -15.97 -0.38
N ASP A 115 -18.83 -15.21 -0.72
CA ASP A 115 -18.28 -15.13 -2.07
C ASP A 115 -19.33 -14.69 -3.10
N ALA A 116 -20.01 -13.57 -2.80
CA ALA A 116 -21.24 -13.14 -3.46
C ALA A 116 -21.00 -12.00 -4.48
N PRO A 117 -20.64 -12.29 -5.74
CA PRO A 117 -20.43 -11.26 -6.77
C PRO A 117 -21.71 -10.46 -7.10
N GLU A 118 -22.89 -10.96 -6.74
CA GLU A 118 -24.17 -10.25 -6.88
C GLU A 118 -24.25 -8.99 -6.02
N LEU A 119 -23.39 -8.86 -5.00
CA LEU A 119 -23.30 -7.69 -4.13
C LEU A 119 -22.32 -6.63 -4.65
N LEU A 120 -21.63 -6.87 -5.77
CA LEU A 120 -20.60 -5.95 -6.28
C LEU A 120 -21.13 -4.52 -6.50
N GLY A 121 -22.38 -4.36 -6.92
CA GLY A 121 -23.02 -3.04 -7.06
C GLY A 121 -23.22 -2.34 -5.70
N ASP A 122 -23.77 -3.05 -4.71
CA ASP A 122 -23.94 -2.53 -3.35
C ASP A 122 -22.58 -2.20 -2.69
N VAL A 123 -21.57 -3.06 -2.88
CA VAL A 123 -20.21 -2.83 -2.38
C VAL A 123 -19.55 -1.63 -3.06
N ALA A 124 -19.68 -1.49 -4.39
CA ALA A 124 -19.14 -0.36 -5.13
C ALA A 124 -19.75 0.98 -4.68
N ALA A 125 -21.05 1.00 -4.36
CA ALA A 125 -21.71 2.18 -3.83
C ALA A 125 -21.14 2.64 -2.48
N LEU A 126 -20.55 1.73 -1.70
CA LEU A 126 -19.86 2.05 -0.44
C LEU A 126 -18.40 2.47 -0.63
N MET A 127 -17.84 2.44 -1.84
CA MET A 127 -16.47 2.89 -2.08
C MET A 127 -16.33 4.41 -2.08
N SER A 128 -17.43 5.15 -2.20
CA SER A 128 -17.49 6.61 -2.09
C SER A 128 -18.65 7.06 -1.20
N GLY A 129 -18.67 8.36 -0.85
CA GLY A 129 -19.79 8.96 -0.10
C GLY A 129 -20.01 8.44 1.33
N THR A 130 -19.04 7.72 1.91
CA THR A 130 -19.13 7.11 3.25
C THR A 130 -17.86 7.36 4.06
N THR A 131 -17.77 6.75 5.25
CA THR A 131 -16.59 6.89 6.10
C THR A 131 -15.36 6.21 5.46
N PRO A 132 -14.13 6.74 5.67
CA PRO A 132 -12.91 6.16 5.09
C PRO A 132 -12.67 4.69 5.48
N THR A 133 -13.18 4.26 6.63
CA THR A 133 -13.08 2.86 7.07
C THR A 133 -13.94 1.95 6.21
N ILE A 134 -15.20 2.32 5.99
CA ILE A 134 -16.12 1.55 5.13
C ILE A 134 -15.61 1.53 3.71
N ALA A 135 -15.23 2.69 3.16
CA ALA A 135 -14.80 2.81 1.77
C ALA A 135 -13.56 1.97 1.45
N ARG A 136 -12.57 1.92 2.38
CA ARG A 136 -11.40 1.04 2.23
C ARG A 136 -11.77 -0.44 2.30
N GLN A 137 -12.61 -0.83 3.26
CA GLN A 137 -13.05 -2.23 3.37
C GLN A 137 -13.88 -2.66 2.16
N ALA A 138 -14.74 -1.77 1.63
CA ALA A 138 -15.51 -1.98 0.43
C ALA A 138 -14.61 -2.18 -0.79
N MET A 139 -13.57 -1.36 -0.94
CA MET A 139 -12.58 -1.53 -2.03
C MET A 139 -11.87 -2.89 -1.98
N ARG A 140 -11.48 -3.34 -0.78
CA ARG A 140 -10.87 -4.67 -0.59
C ARG A 140 -11.83 -5.80 -0.92
N THR A 141 -13.06 -5.69 -0.41
CA THR A 141 -14.13 -6.67 -0.66
C THR A 141 -14.42 -6.77 -2.16
N PHE A 142 -14.56 -5.63 -2.82
CA PHE A 142 -14.81 -5.53 -4.26
C PHE A 142 -13.69 -6.18 -5.08
N GLY A 143 -12.42 -5.85 -4.78
CA GLY A 143 -11.26 -6.44 -5.46
C GLY A 143 -11.16 -7.97 -5.30
N ARG A 144 -11.58 -8.50 -4.14
CA ARG A 144 -11.64 -9.94 -3.91
C ARG A 144 -12.74 -10.61 -4.73
N LEU A 145 -13.94 -10.02 -4.71
CA LEU A 145 -15.10 -10.57 -5.42
C LEU A 145 -14.95 -10.50 -6.94
N ILE A 146 -14.20 -9.53 -7.47
CA ILE A 146 -13.98 -9.41 -8.92
C ILE A 146 -12.86 -10.32 -9.47
N ALA A 147 -11.94 -10.76 -8.61
CA ALA A 147 -10.90 -11.72 -8.99
C ALA A 147 -11.45 -13.13 -9.30
N GLN A 148 -12.73 -13.37 -8.99
CA GLN A 148 -13.48 -14.57 -9.34
C GLN A 148 -13.80 -14.57 -10.84
N PRO A 149 -13.37 -15.58 -11.62
CA PRO A 149 -13.74 -15.66 -13.04
C PRO A 149 -15.26 -15.85 -13.20
N GLY A 150 -15.96 -14.89 -13.80
CA GLY A 150 -17.39 -15.05 -14.10
C GLY A 150 -18.09 -13.81 -14.67
N GLY A 151 -19.22 -14.04 -15.35
CA GLY A 151 -20.02 -12.97 -15.96
C GLY A 151 -20.80 -12.10 -14.97
N ALA A 152 -20.96 -12.52 -13.71
CA ALA A 152 -21.66 -11.74 -12.68
C ALA A 152 -20.92 -10.44 -12.33
N ALA A 153 -19.59 -10.51 -12.22
CA ALA A 153 -18.74 -9.35 -12.00
C ALA A 153 -18.85 -8.31 -13.12
N LEU A 154 -18.75 -8.75 -14.38
CA LEU A 154 -18.88 -7.86 -15.54
C LEU A 154 -20.28 -7.21 -15.61
N ARG A 155 -21.34 -7.94 -15.27
CA ARG A 155 -22.70 -7.39 -15.21
C ARG A 155 -22.86 -6.35 -14.11
N ALA A 156 -22.34 -6.62 -12.92
CA ALA A 156 -22.42 -5.68 -11.80
C ALA A 156 -21.68 -4.37 -12.10
N VAL A 157 -20.48 -4.47 -12.68
CA VAL A 157 -19.73 -3.30 -13.16
C VAL A 157 -20.49 -2.56 -14.27
N GLY A 158 -21.15 -3.29 -15.17
CA GLY A 158 -22.02 -2.74 -16.19
C GLY A 158 -23.18 -1.92 -15.62
N HIS A 159 -23.90 -2.46 -14.62
CA HIS A 159 -24.98 -1.73 -13.93
C HIS A 159 -24.45 -0.50 -13.18
N TRP A 160 -23.36 -0.63 -12.43
CA TRP A 160 -22.74 0.51 -11.76
C TRP A 160 -22.37 1.63 -12.75
N LYS A 161 -21.86 1.26 -13.93
CA LYS A 161 -21.54 2.21 -15.01
C LYS A 161 -22.78 2.85 -15.63
N GLN A 162 -23.92 2.16 -15.67
CA GLN A 162 -25.21 2.76 -16.07
C GLN A 162 -25.67 3.81 -15.07
N ASP A 163 -25.49 3.54 -13.76
CA ASP A 163 -25.83 4.48 -12.69
C ASP A 163 -24.83 5.64 -12.57
N ASN A 164 -23.60 5.45 -13.06
CA ASN A 164 -22.50 6.42 -13.02
C ASN A 164 -21.91 6.66 -14.43
N PRO A 165 -22.70 7.23 -15.36
CA PRO A 165 -22.34 7.33 -16.77
C PRO A 165 -21.09 8.20 -17.01
N ASP A 166 -20.80 9.14 -16.12
CA ASP A 166 -19.67 10.06 -16.15
C ASP A 166 -18.41 9.53 -15.46
N LYS A 167 -18.42 8.31 -14.91
CA LYS A 167 -17.29 7.71 -14.18
C LYS A 167 -16.66 6.52 -14.90
N SER A 168 -15.38 6.24 -14.64
CA SER A 168 -14.62 5.14 -15.24
C SER A 168 -14.71 3.87 -14.40
N ALA A 169 -15.51 2.92 -14.87
CA ALA A 169 -15.54 1.56 -14.33
C ALA A 169 -14.15 0.91 -14.37
N ILE A 170 -13.41 1.03 -15.48
CA ILE A 170 -12.09 0.42 -15.61
C ILE A 170 -11.13 0.97 -14.54
N PHE A 171 -11.18 2.27 -14.23
CA PHE A 171 -10.35 2.83 -13.17
C PHE A 171 -10.78 2.34 -11.77
N LEU A 172 -12.08 2.19 -11.53
CA LEU A 172 -12.59 1.55 -10.31
C LEU A 172 -12.00 0.14 -10.16
N LEU A 173 -11.88 -0.60 -11.27
CA LEU A 173 -11.34 -1.95 -11.33
C LEU A 173 -9.81 -2.04 -11.28
N ALA A 174 -9.08 -0.93 -11.32
CA ALA A 174 -7.61 -0.93 -11.37
C ALA A 174 -6.93 -1.54 -10.12
N GLY A 175 -7.73 -1.92 -9.11
CA GLY A 175 -7.30 -2.69 -7.97
C GLY A 175 -6.56 -1.83 -6.95
N SER A 176 -5.26 -2.10 -6.78
CA SER A 176 -4.47 -1.48 -5.70
C SER A 176 -4.25 0.03 -5.88
N THR A 177 -4.08 0.75 -4.76
CA THR A 177 -3.70 2.18 -4.74
C THR A 177 -2.49 2.47 -5.64
N HIS A 178 -1.49 1.59 -5.63
CA HIS A 178 -0.29 1.74 -6.46
C HIS A 178 -0.63 1.81 -7.96
N ASN A 179 -1.44 0.87 -8.45
CA ASN A 179 -1.84 0.84 -9.85
C ASN A 179 -2.64 2.09 -10.24
N LYS A 180 -3.58 2.51 -9.38
CA LYS A 180 -4.36 3.74 -9.59
C LYS A 180 -3.47 4.97 -9.69
N LEU A 181 -2.48 5.11 -8.79
CA LEU A 181 -1.51 6.19 -8.85
C LEU A 181 -0.69 6.16 -10.15
N GLN A 182 -0.20 4.99 -10.57
CA GLN A 182 0.55 4.88 -11.83
C GLN A 182 -0.31 5.23 -13.05
N ILE A 183 -1.55 4.76 -13.13
CA ILE A 183 -2.48 5.13 -14.21
C ILE A 183 -2.64 6.64 -14.29
N LEU A 184 -2.91 7.32 -13.17
CA LEU A 184 -3.06 8.77 -13.16
C LEU A 184 -1.77 9.49 -13.58
N ARG A 185 -0.62 9.07 -13.04
CA ARG A 185 0.68 9.68 -13.36
C ARG A 185 1.06 9.52 -14.82
N TRP A 186 0.81 8.35 -15.42
CA TRP A 186 1.01 8.13 -16.86
C TRP A 186 0.05 8.95 -17.72
N LEU A 187 -1.22 9.10 -17.32
CA LEU A 187 -2.14 10.02 -18.00
C LEU A 187 -1.58 11.46 -18.02
N ALA A 188 -1.04 11.92 -16.90
CA ALA A 188 -0.42 13.25 -16.79
C ALA A 188 0.89 13.39 -17.57
N HIS A 189 1.58 12.27 -17.86
CA HIS A 189 2.83 12.23 -18.59
C HIS A 189 2.62 12.18 -20.12
N ASP A 190 1.73 11.29 -20.57
CA ASP A 190 1.53 10.99 -22.00
C ASP A 190 0.57 11.96 -22.70
N ARG A 191 -0.29 12.64 -21.93
CA ARG A 191 -1.33 13.53 -22.46
C ARG A 191 -0.99 14.97 -22.15
N ARG A 192 -1.38 15.85 -23.07
CA ARG A 192 -1.24 17.31 -22.90
C ARG A 192 -2.55 17.99 -22.53
N GLN A 193 -3.67 17.34 -22.83
CA GLN A 193 -5.02 17.84 -22.59
C GLN A 193 -5.92 16.70 -22.13
N SER A 194 -6.95 17.05 -21.39
CA SER A 194 -8.02 16.14 -20.98
C SER A 194 -8.97 15.81 -22.14
N ASN A 195 -9.82 14.81 -21.94
CA ASN A 195 -10.97 14.47 -22.78
C ASN A 195 -12.02 13.79 -21.89
N GLU A 196 -13.20 13.50 -22.44
CA GLU A 196 -14.31 12.91 -21.68
C GLU A 196 -13.95 11.61 -20.94
N HIS A 197 -13.10 10.76 -21.51
CA HIS A 197 -12.69 9.51 -20.89
C HIS A 197 -11.69 9.73 -19.75
N ILE A 198 -10.75 10.65 -19.92
CA ILE A 198 -9.82 11.06 -18.87
C ILE A 198 -10.58 11.73 -17.74
N GLU A 199 -11.51 12.64 -18.05
CA GLU A 199 -12.36 13.26 -17.04
C GLU A 199 -13.17 12.22 -16.26
N ALA A 200 -13.68 11.18 -16.93
CA ALA A 200 -14.37 10.10 -16.23
C ALA A 200 -13.45 9.33 -15.26
N VAL A 201 -12.19 9.13 -15.63
CA VAL A 201 -11.16 8.58 -14.72
C VAL A 201 -10.96 9.52 -13.53
N LEU A 202 -10.80 10.81 -13.78
CA LEU A 202 -10.58 11.82 -12.73
C LEU A 202 -11.76 11.94 -11.77
N ARG A 203 -13.00 11.98 -12.27
CA ARG A 203 -14.23 11.98 -11.44
C ARG A 203 -14.30 10.75 -10.54
N THR A 204 -13.90 9.58 -11.04
CA THR A 204 -13.82 8.36 -10.23
C THR A 204 -12.73 8.49 -9.16
N ALA A 205 -11.56 9.02 -9.54
CA ALA A 205 -10.42 9.15 -8.65
C ALA A 205 -10.61 10.21 -7.55
N PHE A 206 -11.40 11.27 -7.79
CA PHE A 206 -11.74 12.28 -6.78
C PHE A 206 -12.56 11.73 -5.61
N GLU A 207 -13.20 10.58 -5.80
CA GLU A 207 -13.98 9.89 -4.77
C GLU A 207 -13.25 8.70 -4.16
N ASP A 208 -12.01 8.43 -4.57
CA ASP A 208 -11.25 7.28 -4.08
C ASP A 208 -11.05 7.36 -2.56
N PRO A 209 -11.15 6.24 -1.82
CA PRO A 209 -10.91 6.25 -0.37
C PRO A 209 -9.50 6.70 0.02
N ASP A 210 -8.49 6.46 -0.82
CA ASP A 210 -7.12 6.90 -0.55
C ASP A 210 -6.93 8.37 -0.96
N TRP A 211 -6.54 9.21 0.00
CA TRP A 211 -6.36 10.64 -0.27
C TRP A 211 -5.24 10.91 -1.27
N GLU A 212 -4.21 10.06 -1.32
CA GLU A 212 -3.09 10.24 -2.26
C GLU A 212 -3.57 10.07 -3.71
N VAL A 213 -4.54 9.16 -3.94
CA VAL A 213 -5.20 9.00 -5.25
C VAL A 213 -6.00 10.24 -5.60
N ARG A 214 -6.82 10.75 -4.67
CA ARG A 214 -7.63 11.96 -4.89
C ARG A 214 -6.79 13.18 -5.23
N VAL A 215 -5.71 13.41 -4.47
CA VAL A 215 -4.81 14.56 -4.66
C VAL A 215 -3.96 14.39 -5.92
N THR A 216 -3.54 13.16 -6.24
CA THR A 216 -2.89 12.87 -7.53
C THR A 216 -3.81 13.22 -8.69
N ALA A 217 -5.08 12.79 -8.66
CA ALA A 217 -6.07 13.13 -9.68
C ALA A 217 -6.27 14.64 -9.82
N LEU A 218 -6.26 15.38 -8.70
CA LEU A 218 -6.35 16.84 -8.71
C LEU A 218 -5.15 17.48 -9.44
N VAL A 219 -3.93 17.01 -9.16
CA VAL A 219 -2.72 17.48 -9.85
C VAL A 219 -2.79 17.16 -11.33
N VAL A 220 -3.26 15.96 -11.70
CA VAL A 220 -3.44 15.53 -13.08
C VAL A 220 -4.49 16.39 -13.80
N ALA A 221 -5.61 16.71 -13.15
CA ALA A 221 -6.64 17.58 -13.72
C ALA A 221 -6.06 18.96 -14.08
N ALA A 222 -5.31 19.58 -13.17
CA ALA A 222 -4.66 20.87 -13.40
C ALA A 222 -3.61 20.81 -14.54
N ARG A 223 -2.82 19.74 -14.59
CA ARG A 223 -1.80 19.54 -15.63
C ARG A 223 -2.41 19.33 -17.01
N LEU A 224 -3.51 18.59 -17.09
CA LEU A 224 -4.21 18.29 -18.34
C LEU A 224 -5.26 19.34 -18.73
N ARG A 225 -5.37 20.45 -17.98
CA ARG A 225 -6.38 21.51 -18.23
C ARG A 225 -7.79 20.93 -18.38
N ALA A 226 -8.21 20.16 -17.39
CA ALA A 226 -9.56 19.61 -17.30
C ALA A 226 -10.54 20.67 -16.79
N ASP A 227 -10.71 21.75 -17.55
CA ASP A 227 -11.39 22.98 -17.12
C ASP A 227 -12.87 22.72 -16.71
N GLY A 228 -13.49 21.68 -17.29
CA GLY A 228 -14.83 21.23 -16.92
C GLY A 228 -14.95 20.65 -15.50
N LEU A 229 -13.83 20.40 -14.80
CA LEU A 229 -13.78 19.75 -13.49
C LEU A 229 -13.51 20.72 -12.32
N VAL A 230 -13.55 22.04 -12.53
CA VAL A 230 -13.28 23.04 -11.47
C VAL A 230 -14.13 22.78 -10.22
N GLY A 231 -15.43 22.53 -10.40
CA GLY A 231 -16.37 22.28 -9.30
C GLY A 231 -16.08 20.97 -8.55
N GLU A 232 -15.74 19.90 -9.27
CA GLU A 232 -15.35 18.62 -8.70
C GLU A 232 -14.02 18.74 -7.93
N VAL A 233 -13.01 19.41 -8.50
CA VAL A 233 -11.72 19.66 -7.85
C VAL A 233 -11.88 20.45 -6.55
N ALA A 234 -12.76 21.45 -6.53
CA ALA A 234 -13.07 22.22 -5.32
C ALA A 234 -13.71 21.38 -4.20
N ARG A 235 -14.42 20.30 -4.56
CA ARG A 235 -15.09 19.38 -3.62
C ARG A 235 -14.22 18.19 -3.21
N VAL A 236 -13.05 18.00 -3.80
CA VAL A 236 -12.13 16.91 -3.42
C VAL A 236 -11.84 16.99 -1.93
N ARG A 237 -12.17 15.90 -1.22
CA ARG A 237 -11.92 15.77 0.22
C ARG A 237 -10.43 15.62 0.49
N LEU A 238 -9.81 16.65 1.05
CA LEU A 238 -8.44 16.60 1.55
C LEU A 238 -8.37 15.83 2.87
N PRO A 239 -7.21 15.24 3.23
CA PRO A 239 -7.03 14.61 4.52
C PRO A 239 -7.12 15.63 5.66
N GLU A 240 -7.87 15.31 6.70
CA GLU A 240 -8.33 16.27 7.70
C GLU A 240 -7.58 16.15 9.03
N ASP A 241 -6.98 15.01 9.34
CA ASP A 241 -6.34 14.78 10.65
C ASP A 241 -5.10 13.89 10.57
N THR A 242 -4.55 13.55 11.74
CA THR A 242 -3.39 12.67 11.83
C THR A 242 -3.69 11.21 11.49
N ALA A 243 -4.96 10.79 11.51
CA ALA A 243 -5.39 9.45 11.10
C ALA A 243 -5.21 9.20 9.61
N ASP A 244 -5.22 10.26 8.80
CA ASP A 244 -4.88 10.22 7.38
C ASP A 244 -3.36 10.24 7.10
N GLY A 245 -2.52 10.26 8.14
CA GLY A 245 -1.07 10.19 8.00
C GLY A 245 -0.41 11.49 7.55
N VAL A 246 -1.10 12.63 7.67
CA VAL A 246 -0.58 13.96 7.34
C VAL A 246 -0.47 14.85 8.59
N ASN A 247 0.54 15.71 8.63
CA ASN A 247 0.71 16.71 9.68
C ASN A 247 0.05 18.06 9.31
N VAL A 248 0.11 19.04 10.22
CA VAL A 248 -0.50 20.37 10.03
C VAL A 248 0.06 21.09 8.80
N ASP A 249 1.37 21.04 8.59
CA ASP A 249 2.01 21.75 7.47
C ASP A 249 1.69 21.07 6.13
N GLU A 250 1.59 19.74 6.11
CA GLU A 250 1.14 18.98 4.95
C GLU A 250 -0.31 19.29 4.58
N ARG A 251 -1.21 19.38 5.57
CA ARG A 251 -2.61 19.80 5.33
C ARG A 251 -2.70 21.20 4.72
N ARG A 252 -1.87 22.13 5.19
CA ARG A 252 -1.78 23.48 4.59
C ARG A 252 -1.28 23.41 3.14
N MET A 253 -0.21 22.65 2.89
CA MET A 253 0.33 22.45 1.55
C MET A 253 -0.71 21.87 0.59
N LEU A 254 -1.40 20.82 1.01
CA LEU A 254 -2.49 20.18 0.25
C LEU A 254 -3.61 21.17 -0.11
N ARG A 255 -4.00 22.02 0.83
CA ARG A 255 -5.00 23.06 0.56
C ARG A 255 -4.48 24.09 -0.43
N THR A 256 -3.22 24.51 -0.32
CA THR A 256 -2.60 25.43 -1.30
C THR A 256 -2.51 24.79 -2.68
N VAL A 257 -2.15 23.50 -2.78
CA VAL A 257 -2.14 22.75 -4.04
C VAL A 257 -3.54 22.70 -4.67
N GLN A 258 -4.59 22.42 -3.88
CA GLN A 258 -5.97 22.45 -4.37
C GLN A 258 -6.38 23.82 -4.90
N LEU A 259 -6.06 24.89 -4.18
CA LEU A 259 -6.37 26.25 -4.63
C LEU A 259 -5.62 26.62 -5.92
N CYS A 260 -4.33 26.30 -6.03
CA CYS A 260 -3.55 26.55 -7.25
C CYS A 260 -4.06 25.71 -8.44
N ALA A 261 -4.53 24.48 -8.18
CA ALA A 261 -5.14 23.65 -9.21
C ALA A 261 -6.45 24.27 -9.74
N ILE A 262 -7.31 24.76 -8.85
CA ILE A 262 -8.54 25.48 -9.22
C ILE A 262 -8.20 26.70 -10.10
N GLU A 263 -7.23 27.51 -9.67
CA GLU A 263 -6.79 28.68 -10.43
C GLU A 263 -6.33 28.33 -11.86
N LEU A 264 -5.54 27.26 -12.02
CA LEU A 264 -5.11 26.81 -13.36
C LEU A 264 -6.29 26.38 -14.24
N LEU A 265 -7.28 25.71 -13.66
CA LEU A 265 -8.49 25.26 -14.35
C LEU A 265 -9.46 26.41 -14.67
N GLU A 266 -9.42 27.48 -13.87
CA GLU A 266 -10.12 28.75 -14.15
C GLU A 266 -9.40 29.62 -15.20
N GLY A 267 -8.28 29.13 -15.75
CA GLY A 267 -7.54 29.79 -16.83
C GLY A 267 -6.48 30.80 -16.37
N VAL A 268 -6.09 30.79 -15.10
CA VAL A 268 -4.95 31.61 -14.64
C VAL A 268 -3.69 31.20 -15.39
N ALA A 269 -3.03 32.17 -16.00
CA ALA A 269 -1.79 31.97 -16.73
C ALA A 269 -0.68 31.45 -15.80
N VAL A 270 0.13 30.51 -16.30
CA VAL A 270 1.27 29.99 -15.56
C VAL A 270 2.33 31.10 -15.44
N PRO A 271 2.74 31.48 -14.21
CA PRO A 271 3.74 32.54 -14.01
C PRO A 271 5.09 32.19 -14.66
N PRO A 272 5.90 33.19 -15.07
CA PRO A 272 7.26 32.94 -15.53
C PRO A 272 8.14 32.34 -14.43
N ALA A 273 9.30 31.78 -14.80
CA ALA A 273 10.23 31.24 -13.82
C ALA A 273 10.77 32.36 -12.90
N SER A 274 10.80 32.10 -11.59
CA SER A 274 11.37 33.03 -10.60
C SER A 274 12.89 32.88 -10.49
N GLU A 275 13.58 34.01 -10.49
CA GLU A 275 15.02 34.11 -10.18
C GLU A 275 15.33 33.89 -8.70
N SER A 276 14.34 34.09 -7.80
CA SER A 276 14.49 33.99 -6.35
C SER A 276 13.75 32.77 -5.78
N PRO A 277 14.22 32.18 -4.66
CA PRO A 277 13.55 31.04 -4.04
C PRO A 277 12.15 31.43 -3.51
N PRO A 278 11.18 30.49 -3.51
CA PRO A 278 9.80 30.76 -3.12
C PRO A 278 9.61 30.84 -1.60
N THR A 279 10.13 31.90 -0.97
CA THR A 279 10.11 32.07 0.50
C THR A 279 8.88 32.79 1.03
N THR A 280 8.14 33.49 0.17
CA THR A 280 6.89 34.19 0.53
C THR A 280 5.67 33.40 0.08
N LYS A 281 4.50 33.68 0.68
CA LYS A 281 3.24 33.04 0.27
C LYS A 281 2.91 33.26 -1.21
N ALA A 282 3.14 34.46 -1.72
CA ALA A 282 2.90 34.80 -3.13
C ALA A 282 3.87 34.05 -4.06
N ALA A 283 5.16 34.05 -3.74
CA ALA A 283 6.16 33.34 -4.53
C ALA A 283 5.94 31.81 -4.48
N MET A 284 5.50 31.26 -3.35
CA MET A 284 5.14 29.84 -3.23
C MET A 284 3.91 29.49 -4.07
N ARG A 285 2.88 30.34 -4.10
CA ARG A 285 1.72 30.17 -5.00
C ARG A 285 2.17 30.13 -6.46
N GLU A 286 2.97 31.09 -6.91
CA GLU A 286 3.47 31.12 -8.28
C GLU A 286 4.33 29.90 -8.62
N HIS A 287 5.16 29.47 -7.69
CA HIS A 287 5.97 28.27 -7.81
C HIS A 287 5.11 27.01 -7.96
N LEU A 288 4.07 26.87 -7.14
CA LEU A 288 3.12 25.75 -7.21
C LEU A 288 2.32 25.74 -8.52
N LEU A 289 1.88 26.90 -9.01
CA LEU A 289 1.23 27.00 -10.32
C LEU A 289 2.12 26.43 -11.45
N ARG A 290 3.42 26.75 -11.43
CA ARG A 290 4.39 26.16 -12.38
C ARG A 290 4.55 24.65 -12.18
N CYS A 291 4.73 24.19 -10.94
CA CYS A 291 4.90 22.75 -10.65
C CYS A 291 3.68 21.93 -11.11
N LEU A 292 2.46 22.41 -10.82
CA LEU A 292 1.21 21.76 -11.21
C LEU A 292 1.03 21.74 -12.73
N ALA A 293 1.37 22.83 -13.40
CA ALA A 293 1.37 22.89 -14.86
C ALA A 293 2.42 21.97 -15.53
N GLY A 294 3.35 21.38 -14.76
CA GLY A 294 4.43 20.55 -15.31
C GLY A 294 5.55 21.36 -15.96
N GLU A 295 5.61 22.67 -15.70
CA GLU A 295 6.66 23.54 -16.22
C GLU A 295 7.99 23.29 -15.52
N ARG A 296 9.10 23.53 -16.23
CA ARG A 296 10.43 23.48 -15.61
C ARG A 296 10.54 24.54 -14.50
N VAL A 297 11.08 24.14 -13.36
CA VAL A 297 11.34 25.02 -12.22
C VAL A 297 12.83 25.01 -11.87
N ARG A 298 13.32 26.12 -11.33
CA ARG A 298 14.72 26.29 -10.92
C ARG A 298 14.97 25.84 -9.47
N TRP A 299 13.97 26.06 -8.62
CA TRP A 299 14.06 25.78 -7.19
C TRP A 299 13.37 24.46 -6.89
N HIS A 300 14.09 23.54 -6.26
CA HIS A 300 13.58 22.23 -5.85
C HIS A 300 13.50 22.22 -4.34
N GLU A 301 12.32 22.51 -3.81
CA GLU A 301 12.03 22.48 -2.38
C GLU A 301 10.95 21.43 -2.07
N LYS A 302 10.42 21.43 -0.84
CA LYS A 302 9.48 20.42 -0.37
C LYS A 302 8.18 20.38 -1.18
N ALA A 303 7.61 21.52 -1.57
CA ALA A 303 6.42 21.58 -2.40
C ALA A 303 6.66 21.03 -3.81
N PHE A 304 7.82 21.35 -4.41
CA PHE A 304 8.26 20.72 -5.65
C PHE A 304 8.32 19.18 -5.52
N LEU A 305 9.03 18.65 -4.52
CA LEU A 305 9.12 17.19 -4.32
C LEU A 305 7.73 16.57 -4.13
N PHE A 306 6.86 17.25 -3.39
CA PHE A 306 5.50 16.79 -3.17
C PHE A 306 4.71 16.70 -4.47
N VAL A 307 4.69 17.75 -5.29
CA VAL A 307 4.01 17.73 -6.60
C VAL A 307 4.65 16.73 -7.56
N ALA A 308 5.99 16.66 -7.59
CA ALA A 308 6.72 15.67 -8.38
C ALA A 308 6.28 14.25 -8.00
N SER A 309 6.14 13.97 -6.71
CA SER A 309 5.71 12.65 -6.23
C SER A 309 4.30 12.24 -6.57
N LEU A 310 3.41 13.20 -6.77
CA LEU A 310 2.03 12.91 -7.17
C LEU A 310 1.91 12.73 -8.69
N SER A 311 2.93 13.11 -9.46
CA SER A 311 2.73 13.37 -10.88
C SER A 311 3.84 12.84 -11.79
N THR A 312 4.88 12.23 -11.21
CA THR A 312 5.95 11.53 -11.92
C THR A 312 5.65 10.04 -11.92
N PRO A 313 5.40 9.42 -13.08
CA PRO A 313 5.21 7.98 -13.15
C PRO A 313 6.52 7.25 -12.83
N LEU A 314 6.39 6.05 -12.26
CA LEU A 314 7.50 5.11 -12.27
C LEU A 314 7.70 4.55 -13.68
N PRO A 315 8.91 4.16 -14.08
CA PRO A 315 9.13 3.52 -15.36
C PRO A 315 8.28 2.25 -15.50
N ASP A 316 7.53 2.12 -16.60
CA ASP A 316 6.68 0.96 -16.89
C ASP A 316 7.49 -0.33 -17.03
N ALA A 317 8.69 -0.21 -17.60
CA ALA A 317 9.70 -1.24 -17.61
C ALA A 317 10.97 -0.69 -16.97
N VAL A 318 11.42 -1.33 -15.90
CA VAL A 318 12.74 -1.07 -15.32
C VAL A 318 13.78 -1.56 -16.34
N PRO A 319 14.64 -0.69 -16.90
CA PRO A 319 15.67 -1.13 -17.83
C PRO A 319 16.50 -2.24 -17.17
N PRO A 320 16.64 -3.42 -17.78
CA PRO A 320 17.44 -4.49 -17.19
C PRO A 320 18.91 -4.07 -17.09
N PRO A 321 19.70 -4.71 -16.21
CA PRO A 321 21.15 -4.53 -16.21
C PRO A 321 21.69 -4.86 -17.60
N GLY A 322 22.54 -4.00 -18.16
CA GLY A 322 23.07 -4.18 -19.51
C GLY A 322 23.88 -5.47 -19.66
N ILE A 323 24.71 -5.78 -18.66
CA ILE A 323 25.43 -7.05 -18.51
C ILE A 323 25.16 -7.55 -17.09
N LEU A 324 24.68 -8.79 -16.97
CA LEU A 324 24.48 -9.41 -15.66
C LEU A 324 25.83 -9.88 -15.11
N PRO A 325 26.25 -9.44 -13.90
CA PRO A 325 27.50 -9.91 -13.31
C PRO A 325 27.53 -11.43 -13.14
N GLU A 326 28.69 -12.04 -13.41
CA GLU A 326 28.90 -13.47 -13.20
C GLU A 326 28.70 -13.81 -11.71
N GLY A 327 27.71 -14.66 -11.42
CA GLY A 327 27.32 -14.97 -10.04
C GLY A 327 25.96 -14.41 -9.63
N ILE A 328 25.27 -13.66 -10.50
CA ILE A 328 23.86 -13.31 -10.33
C ILE A 328 23.04 -14.09 -11.36
N ASP A 329 21.97 -14.75 -10.89
CA ASP A 329 21.03 -15.47 -11.74
C ASP A 329 19.70 -14.70 -11.83
N THR A 330 19.10 -14.72 -13.02
CA THR A 330 17.73 -14.24 -13.24
C THR A 330 16.74 -15.36 -12.90
N THR A 331 15.66 -15.00 -12.23
CA THR A 331 14.56 -15.88 -11.83
C THR A 331 13.23 -15.25 -12.24
N ASP A 332 12.15 -16.04 -12.19
CA ASP A 332 10.78 -15.53 -12.39
C ASP A 332 10.39 -14.43 -11.38
N HIS A 333 11.13 -14.31 -10.28
CA HIS A 333 10.88 -13.36 -9.20
C HIS A 333 11.96 -12.27 -9.10
N GLY A 334 12.76 -12.06 -10.13
CA GLY A 334 13.83 -11.05 -10.17
C GLY A 334 15.22 -11.68 -10.13
N TYR A 335 16.13 -11.13 -9.32
CA TYR A 335 17.54 -11.54 -9.33
C TYR A 335 17.92 -12.25 -8.03
N VAL A 336 18.86 -13.19 -8.11
CA VAL A 336 19.39 -13.91 -6.95
C VAL A 336 20.91 -14.03 -7.04
N LEU A 337 21.58 -13.87 -5.90
CA LEU A 337 23.01 -14.14 -5.77
C LEU A 337 23.27 -15.65 -5.71
N ARG A 338 23.97 -16.18 -6.71
CA ARG A 338 24.30 -17.60 -6.85
C ARG A 338 25.07 -18.10 -5.64
N GLY A 339 24.78 -19.33 -5.22
CA GLY A 339 25.47 -20.00 -4.10
C GLY A 339 25.01 -19.57 -2.70
N CYS A 340 24.46 -18.37 -2.54
CA CYS A 340 23.92 -17.91 -1.24
C CYS A 340 22.39 -17.78 -1.23
N GLY A 341 21.74 -17.72 -2.40
CA GLY A 341 20.28 -17.61 -2.50
C GLY A 341 19.72 -16.26 -2.05
N ILE A 342 20.57 -15.23 -1.92
CA ILE A 342 20.15 -13.89 -1.49
C ILE A 342 19.38 -13.24 -2.63
N ALA A 343 18.10 -12.95 -2.41
CA ALA A 343 17.28 -12.22 -3.38
C ALA A 343 17.77 -10.77 -3.52
N LEU A 344 17.84 -10.30 -4.76
CA LEU A 344 18.32 -8.98 -5.12
C LEU A 344 17.22 -8.18 -5.84
N CYS A 345 17.33 -6.86 -5.70
CA CYS A 345 16.57 -5.84 -6.42
C CYS A 345 17.55 -5.08 -7.32
N TRP A 346 17.15 -4.80 -8.55
CA TRP A 346 17.90 -3.96 -9.47
C TRP A 346 17.45 -2.51 -9.33
N VAL A 347 18.38 -1.61 -9.01
CA VAL A 347 18.17 -0.15 -9.05
C VAL A 347 18.76 0.34 -10.37
N PRO A 348 17.93 0.82 -11.31
CA PRO A 348 18.40 1.15 -12.66
C PRO A 348 19.20 2.47 -12.70
N PRO A 349 20.01 2.70 -13.75
CA PRO A 349 20.74 3.94 -13.99
C PRO A 349 19.82 5.06 -14.49
N ILE A 350 18.89 5.47 -13.65
CA ILE A 350 18.01 6.62 -13.89
C ILE A 350 18.26 7.68 -12.81
N ASP A 351 17.70 8.87 -13.03
CA ASP A 351 17.81 9.95 -12.07
C ASP A 351 16.85 9.75 -10.89
N HIS A 352 17.36 9.97 -9.68
CA HIS A 352 16.58 9.94 -8.44
C HIS A 352 16.64 11.29 -7.73
N TRP A 353 15.49 11.75 -7.25
CA TRP A 353 15.43 12.88 -6.33
C TRP A 353 15.80 12.45 -4.91
N LEU A 354 16.97 12.89 -4.44
CA LEU A 354 17.46 12.64 -3.09
C LEU A 354 17.31 13.88 -2.21
N GLY A 355 17.24 13.68 -0.90
CA GLY A 355 17.18 14.75 0.09
C GLY A 355 15.77 15.26 0.38
N GLU A 356 15.64 15.98 1.49
CA GLU A 356 14.44 16.69 1.92
C GLU A 356 14.82 17.69 3.02
N GLU A 357 14.17 18.85 3.03
CA GLU A 357 14.34 19.85 4.10
C GLU A 357 13.30 19.64 5.20
N LEU A 358 13.71 19.03 6.31
CA LEU A 358 12.87 18.82 7.49
C LEU A 358 13.42 19.58 8.71
N PRO A 359 12.57 20.21 9.54
CA PRO A 359 13.02 21.01 10.69
C PRO A 359 13.91 20.27 11.71
N LYS A 360 13.87 18.93 11.74
CA LYS A 360 14.60 18.09 12.70
C LYS A 360 15.38 16.97 12.01
N MET A 361 16.19 17.31 11.01
CA MET A 361 17.11 16.35 10.39
C MET A 361 18.35 16.13 11.27
N PRO A 362 18.69 14.88 11.64
CA PRO A 362 19.94 14.61 12.36
C PRO A 362 21.19 14.98 11.54
N VAL A 363 21.11 14.80 10.22
CA VAL A 363 22.15 15.17 9.26
C VAL A 363 21.50 15.84 8.06
N ALA A 364 22.07 16.95 7.61
CA ALA A 364 21.60 17.64 6.41
C ALA A 364 21.67 16.71 5.17
N ASN A 365 20.59 16.70 4.39
CA ASN A 365 20.51 15.97 3.13
C ASN A 365 19.78 16.87 2.12
N PRO A 366 20.51 17.77 1.44
CA PRO A 366 19.92 18.75 0.54
C PRO A 366 19.27 18.07 -0.66
N ILE A 367 18.19 18.69 -1.14
CA ILE A 367 17.44 18.22 -2.30
C ILE A 367 18.33 18.32 -3.54
N ARG A 368 18.50 17.21 -4.26
CA ARG A 368 19.26 17.16 -5.50
C ARG A 368 18.82 16.01 -6.38
N LEU A 369 19.09 16.14 -7.68
CA LEU A 369 19.02 15.03 -8.61
C LEU A 369 20.33 14.25 -8.53
N GLN A 370 20.25 12.92 -8.45
CA GLN A 370 21.41 12.05 -8.37
C GLN A 370 21.19 10.86 -9.31
N SER A 371 22.19 10.55 -10.12
CA SER A 371 22.22 9.37 -10.98
C SER A 371 23.24 8.35 -10.45
N SER A 372 23.11 7.10 -10.88
CA SER A 372 24.10 6.03 -10.66
C SER A 372 24.27 5.20 -11.94
N GLU A 373 25.28 4.34 -12.00
CA GLU A 373 25.46 3.36 -13.10
C GLU A 373 24.48 2.18 -13.01
N GLY A 374 23.59 2.20 -12.01
CA GLY A 374 22.74 1.08 -11.63
C GLY A 374 23.50 0.10 -10.73
N PHE A 375 22.77 -0.55 -9.84
CA PHE A 375 23.36 -1.50 -8.88
C PHE A 375 22.31 -2.49 -8.37
N PHE A 376 22.78 -3.63 -7.89
CA PHE A 376 21.94 -4.55 -7.14
C PHE A 376 21.99 -4.23 -5.66
N ILE A 377 20.84 -4.40 -5.00
CA ILE A 377 20.72 -4.31 -3.54
C ILE A 377 19.97 -5.54 -3.04
N ALA A 378 20.36 -6.07 -1.88
CA ALA A 378 19.61 -7.15 -1.26
C ALA A 378 18.15 -6.73 -1.01
N ARG A 379 17.21 -7.60 -1.38
CA ARG A 379 15.76 -7.40 -1.25
C ARG A 379 15.34 -7.31 0.22
N ASP A 380 15.89 -8.21 1.03
CA ASP A 380 15.62 -8.33 2.45
C ASP A 380 16.88 -8.01 3.28
N LEU A 381 16.69 -7.82 4.59
CA LEU A 381 17.79 -7.66 5.53
C LEU A 381 18.50 -9.00 5.72
N LEU A 382 19.82 -8.96 5.87
CA LEU A 382 20.62 -10.18 6.08
C LEU A 382 20.65 -10.55 7.56
N ALA A 383 20.38 -11.82 7.85
CA ALA A 383 20.43 -12.36 9.21
C ALA A 383 21.88 -12.58 9.68
N ALA A 384 22.15 -12.17 10.92
CA ALA A 384 23.38 -12.46 11.64
C ALA A 384 23.45 -13.96 11.98
N PRO A 385 24.56 -14.66 11.68
CA PRO A 385 24.69 -16.08 11.95
C PRO A 385 24.63 -16.40 13.46
N GLY A 386 23.95 -17.49 13.83
CA GLY A 386 23.96 -18.03 15.19
C GLY A 386 23.02 -17.36 16.19
N ARG A 387 22.03 -16.58 15.73
CA ARG A 387 21.02 -15.95 16.60
C ARG A 387 19.62 -16.43 16.22
N SER A 388 18.92 -17.08 17.14
CA SER A 388 17.60 -17.69 16.93
C SER A 388 16.41 -16.77 17.21
N ASP A 389 16.65 -15.59 17.81
CA ASP A 389 15.58 -14.65 18.15
C ASP A 389 15.16 -13.83 16.92
N ALA A 390 13.84 -13.70 16.69
CA ALA A 390 13.28 -13.14 15.45
C ALA A 390 13.76 -11.72 15.10
N GLU A 391 14.11 -10.87 16.08
CA GLU A 391 14.67 -9.52 15.83
C GLU A 391 16.17 -9.41 16.09
N ALA A 392 16.70 -10.07 17.13
CA ALA A 392 18.13 -10.04 17.41
C ALA A 392 18.95 -10.77 16.33
N GLY A 393 18.28 -11.66 15.57
CA GLY A 393 18.80 -12.34 14.40
C GLY A 393 19.17 -11.43 13.24
N PHE A 394 18.77 -10.15 13.24
CA PHE A 394 19.13 -9.19 12.17
C PHE A 394 20.05 -8.06 12.63
N LEU A 395 20.53 -8.11 13.87
CA LEU A 395 21.36 -7.07 14.46
C LEU A 395 22.85 -7.36 14.28
N TRP A 396 23.55 -6.42 13.67
CA TRP A 396 24.99 -6.48 13.41
C TRP A 396 25.69 -5.29 14.05
N ASP A 397 26.85 -5.52 14.67
CA ASP A 397 27.80 -4.43 14.84
C ASP A 397 28.47 -4.11 13.49
N HIS A 398 28.95 -2.87 13.35
CA HIS A 398 29.48 -2.38 12.08
C HIS A 398 30.69 -3.19 11.57
N ARG A 399 31.56 -3.67 12.47
CA ARG A 399 32.76 -4.42 12.07
C ARG A 399 32.38 -5.79 11.53
N SER A 400 31.52 -6.51 12.25
CA SER A 400 31.04 -7.82 11.82
C SER A 400 30.24 -7.74 10.51
N ALA A 401 29.47 -6.67 10.31
CA ALA A 401 28.79 -6.41 9.04
C ALA A 401 29.80 -6.29 7.87
N LEU A 402 30.87 -5.52 8.04
CA LEU A 402 31.92 -5.38 7.01
C LEU A 402 32.68 -6.68 6.76
N GLU A 403 33.00 -7.43 7.81
CA GLU A 403 33.66 -8.75 7.68
C GLU A 403 32.76 -9.76 6.96
N HIS A 404 31.45 -9.71 7.22
CA HIS A 404 30.48 -10.52 6.50
C HIS A 404 30.44 -10.18 5.01
N CYS A 405 30.38 -8.89 4.66
CA CYS A 405 30.49 -8.44 3.28
C CYS A 405 31.76 -8.98 2.61
N ARG A 406 32.94 -8.84 3.24
CA ARG A 406 34.21 -9.36 2.70
C ARG A 406 34.17 -10.87 2.47
N ARG A 407 33.60 -11.63 3.41
CA ARG A 407 33.47 -13.08 3.28
C ARG A 407 32.55 -13.46 2.11
N LEU A 408 31.39 -12.80 2.00
CA LEU A 408 30.49 -13.04 0.87
C LEU A 408 31.16 -12.68 -0.46
N SER A 409 31.93 -11.59 -0.52
CA SER A 409 32.70 -11.23 -1.72
C SER A 409 33.69 -12.32 -2.10
N ALA A 410 34.44 -12.85 -1.14
CA ALA A 410 35.40 -13.93 -1.37
C ALA A 410 34.72 -15.22 -1.85
N THR A 411 33.54 -15.55 -1.32
CA THR A 411 32.79 -16.75 -1.70
C THR A 411 32.15 -16.64 -3.08
N THR A 412 31.65 -15.46 -3.44
CA THR A 412 30.87 -15.26 -4.67
C THR A 412 31.70 -14.74 -5.85
N GLY A 413 32.90 -14.22 -5.60
CA GLY A 413 33.72 -13.55 -6.62
C GLY A 413 33.24 -12.14 -6.98
N LEU A 414 32.16 -11.66 -6.37
CA LEU A 414 31.58 -10.33 -6.59
C LEU A 414 31.99 -9.35 -5.49
N THR A 415 31.98 -8.04 -5.77
CA THR A 415 32.29 -7.03 -4.75
C THR A 415 31.04 -6.66 -3.95
N LEU A 416 30.82 -7.35 -2.84
CA LEU A 416 29.72 -7.09 -1.90
C LEU A 416 30.16 -6.11 -0.81
N ARG A 417 29.34 -5.08 -0.57
CA ARG A 417 29.60 -4.03 0.42
C ARG A 417 28.31 -3.46 1.02
N LEU A 418 28.45 -2.63 2.05
CA LEU A 418 27.34 -1.79 2.52
C LEU A 418 26.95 -0.76 1.43
N PRO A 419 25.66 -0.41 1.31
CA PRO A 419 25.24 0.71 0.47
C PRO A 419 25.79 2.02 1.01
N THR A 420 26.10 2.97 0.15
CA THR A 420 26.18 4.38 0.58
C THR A 420 24.80 4.86 1.03
N ALA A 421 24.75 5.95 1.80
CA ALA A 421 23.47 6.54 2.20
C ALA A 421 22.63 6.98 0.99
N ASP A 422 23.27 7.39 -0.10
CA ASP A 422 22.59 7.81 -1.33
C ASP A 422 22.06 6.60 -2.12
N GLU A 423 22.85 5.54 -2.29
CA GLU A 423 22.38 4.29 -2.90
C GLU A 423 21.20 3.70 -2.11
N TRP A 424 21.28 3.74 -0.78
CA TRP A 424 20.18 3.32 0.08
C TRP A 424 18.92 4.15 -0.16
N GLU A 425 19.05 5.48 -0.26
CA GLU A 425 17.91 6.36 -0.50
C GLU A 425 17.33 6.15 -1.91
N MET A 426 18.15 5.99 -2.95
CA MET A 426 17.68 5.63 -4.31
C MET A 426 16.86 4.34 -4.29
N ALA A 427 17.36 3.32 -3.60
CA ALA A 427 16.75 2.02 -3.47
C ALA A 427 15.43 2.05 -2.70
N ALA A 428 15.35 2.88 -1.65
CA ALA A 428 14.19 3.03 -0.79
C ALA A 428 13.12 3.96 -1.38
N ARG A 429 13.53 5.06 -2.00
CA ARG A 429 12.64 6.14 -2.47
C ARG A 429 12.13 5.91 -3.89
N GLY A 430 12.98 5.49 -4.82
CA GLY A 430 12.67 5.55 -6.24
C GLY A 430 12.79 6.96 -6.84
N PRO A 431 12.45 7.11 -8.14
CA PRO A 431 12.75 8.32 -8.92
C PRO A 431 11.70 9.42 -8.74
N ASP A 432 10.51 9.07 -8.25
CA ASP A 432 9.35 9.95 -8.17
C ASP A 432 9.34 10.83 -6.91
N ALA A 433 10.47 11.11 -6.26
CA ALA A 433 10.52 12.04 -5.13
C ALA A 433 9.61 11.74 -3.92
N ARG A 434 9.02 10.54 -3.82
CA ARG A 434 8.11 10.17 -2.72
C ARG A 434 8.77 10.29 -1.35
N ARG A 435 7.95 10.54 -0.33
CA ARG A 435 8.45 10.72 1.04
C ARG A 435 8.86 9.40 1.71
N PHE A 436 8.03 8.37 1.60
CA PHE A 436 8.23 7.05 2.18
C PHE A 436 8.40 6.00 1.08
N PRO A 437 8.99 4.82 1.36
CA PRO A 437 9.14 3.78 0.33
C PRO A 437 7.81 3.39 -0.34
N TRP A 438 6.72 3.43 0.44
CA TRP A 438 5.38 3.08 0.01
C TRP A 438 4.52 4.24 -0.52
N GLY A 439 5.03 5.47 -0.59
CA GLY A 439 4.28 6.65 -1.07
C GLY A 439 4.38 7.87 -0.16
N ASN A 440 3.38 8.74 -0.18
CA ASN A 440 3.34 9.95 0.65
C ASN A 440 2.47 9.81 1.89
N ASN A 441 1.57 8.84 1.92
CA ASN A 441 0.75 8.55 3.10
C ASN A 441 1.55 7.80 4.19
N ALA A 442 1.88 8.47 5.30
CA ALA A 442 2.60 7.88 6.43
C ALA A 442 1.86 6.70 7.09
N ARG A 443 0.54 6.63 6.94
CA ARG A 443 -0.32 5.56 7.47
C ARG A 443 -0.89 4.65 6.38
N GLY A 444 -0.30 4.68 5.18
CA GLY A 444 -0.71 3.83 4.08
C GLY A 444 -0.76 2.35 4.51
N GLU A 445 -1.65 1.58 3.89
CA GLU A 445 -1.84 0.14 4.20
C GLU A 445 -0.55 -0.68 4.06
N ARG A 446 0.44 -0.12 3.34
CA ARG A 446 1.78 -0.65 3.13
C ARG A 446 2.85 0.03 3.99
N ARG A 447 2.53 0.50 5.20
CA ARG A 447 3.57 0.85 6.18
C ARG A 447 4.49 -0.38 6.31
N PHE A 448 5.77 -0.23 5.98
CA PHE A 448 6.77 -1.33 5.85
C PHE A 448 6.70 -2.20 4.59
N GLY A 449 5.91 -1.83 3.58
CA GLY A 449 5.88 -2.50 2.27
C GLY A 449 7.13 -2.23 1.45
N ALA A 450 7.28 -3.00 0.36
CA ALA A 450 8.40 -2.87 -0.56
C ALA A 450 8.48 -1.48 -1.21
N SER A 451 9.70 -1.00 -1.45
CA SER A 451 9.97 0.21 -2.25
C SER A 451 9.55 0.02 -3.73
N PRO A 452 9.61 1.06 -4.58
CA PRO A 452 9.40 0.93 -6.03
C PRO A 452 10.22 -0.14 -6.71
N TRP A 453 11.42 -0.40 -6.18
CA TRP A 453 12.36 -1.38 -6.72
C TRP A 453 12.22 -2.75 -6.06
N GLY A 454 11.21 -2.94 -5.20
CA GLY A 454 10.96 -4.20 -4.50
C GLY A 454 11.75 -4.38 -3.20
N VAL A 455 12.41 -3.34 -2.69
CA VAL A 455 13.24 -3.43 -1.47
C VAL A 455 12.32 -3.50 -0.25
N ASN A 456 12.27 -4.65 0.40
CA ASN A 456 11.47 -4.88 1.61
C ASN A 456 12.12 -4.27 2.83
N ASN A 457 11.34 -3.84 3.82
CA ASN A 457 11.88 -3.36 5.10
C ASN A 457 12.96 -2.28 4.95
N ALA A 458 12.85 -1.42 3.93
CA ALA A 458 13.75 -0.29 3.77
C ALA A 458 13.60 0.62 5.00
N VAL A 459 12.39 1.14 5.23
CA VAL A 459 12.05 1.74 6.52
C VAL A 459 11.41 0.67 7.41
N GLY A 460 11.84 0.56 8.68
CA GLY A 460 11.43 -0.47 9.63
C GLY A 460 11.80 -0.14 11.07
N ARG A 461 11.78 -1.15 11.96
CA ARG A 461 12.22 -0.99 13.36
C ARG A 461 13.73 -0.74 13.46
N LEU A 462 14.51 -1.48 12.66
CA LEU A 462 15.97 -1.44 12.68
C LEU A 462 16.49 -0.41 11.68
N ALA A 463 17.39 0.47 12.12
CA ALA A 463 18.17 1.25 11.15
C ALA A 463 19.19 0.34 10.47
N GLN A 464 19.71 0.78 9.33
CA GLN A 464 20.58 -0.03 8.48
C GLN A 464 21.95 0.64 8.35
N TRP A 465 23.01 -0.16 8.46
CA TRP A 465 24.36 0.31 8.23
C TRP A 465 24.54 0.80 6.79
N THR A 466 25.26 1.91 6.64
CA THR A 466 25.72 2.41 5.34
C THR A 466 27.24 2.49 5.31
N ALA A 467 27.83 2.62 4.12
CA ALA A 467 29.25 2.90 3.93
C ALA A 467 29.59 4.39 4.11
N THR A 468 28.58 5.27 4.24
CA THR A 468 28.79 6.73 4.32
C THR A 468 29.12 7.13 5.75
N SER A 469 30.18 7.91 5.93
CA SER A 469 30.61 8.45 7.23
C SER A 469 30.55 9.98 7.25
N ARG A 470 30.28 10.55 8.42
CA ARG A 470 30.42 11.98 8.72
C ARG A 470 31.46 12.13 9.83
N GLY A 471 32.67 12.52 9.46
CA GLY A 471 33.82 12.42 10.36
C GLY A 471 34.04 10.96 10.75
N GLU A 472 34.12 10.68 12.05
CA GLU A 472 34.35 9.32 12.55
C GLU A 472 33.09 8.47 12.74
N GLN A 473 31.90 9.03 12.49
CA GLN A 473 30.61 8.36 12.70
C GLN A 473 30.04 7.87 11.38
N VAL A 474 29.70 6.60 11.32
CA VAL A 474 28.99 5.98 10.19
C VAL A 474 27.52 6.39 10.22
N LEU A 475 26.94 6.67 9.07
CA LEU A 475 25.53 7.01 8.96
C LEU A 475 24.66 5.77 8.84
N VAL A 476 23.44 5.86 9.40
CA VAL A 476 22.40 4.84 9.28
C VAL A 476 21.12 5.44 8.72
N CYS A 477 20.35 4.61 8.02
CA CYS A 477 19.08 4.98 7.38
C CYS A 477 17.97 3.98 7.75
N GLY A 478 16.70 4.34 7.53
CA GLY A 478 15.58 3.38 7.53
C GLY A 478 15.08 2.85 8.87
N GLY A 479 15.58 3.33 10.01
CA GLY A 479 15.09 2.90 11.33
C GLY A 479 13.79 3.59 11.75
N GLU A 480 13.27 3.22 12.92
CA GLU A 480 12.06 3.84 13.49
C GLU A 480 12.20 5.36 13.66
N LYS A 481 13.43 5.82 13.92
CA LYS A 481 13.80 7.23 14.04
C LYS A 481 14.14 7.90 12.71
N GLN A 482 14.40 7.12 11.64
CA GLN A 482 14.72 7.56 10.28
C GLN A 482 13.67 7.04 9.29
N TRP A 483 12.42 7.41 9.55
CA TRP A 483 11.26 6.83 8.90
C TRP A 483 10.94 7.45 7.53
N VAL A 484 11.57 8.58 7.17
CA VAL A 484 11.51 9.21 5.84
C VAL A 484 12.73 8.78 5.03
N CYS A 485 12.59 8.55 3.72
CA CYS A 485 13.70 8.06 2.89
C CYS A 485 14.95 8.95 2.95
N ALA A 486 14.77 10.27 2.98
CA ALA A 486 15.88 11.23 3.07
C ALA A 486 16.57 11.30 4.44
N MET A 487 15.99 10.71 5.49
CA MET A 487 16.55 10.80 6.84
C MET A 487 17.74 9.85 7.02
N ARG A 488 18.85 10.43 7.48
CA ARG A 488 20.05 9.71 7.91
C ARG A 488 20.56 10.27 9.23
N ALA A 489 21.15 9.41 10.05
CA ALA A 489 21.64 9.78 11.37
C ALA A 489 23.03 9.18 11.64
N PRO A 490 23.89 9.85 12.41
CA PRO A 490 25.12 9.24 12.88
C PRO A 490 24.79 8.10 13.84
N ALA A 491 25.39 6.94 13.61
CA ALA A 491 25.31 5.82 14.51
C ALA A 491 26.29 5.97 15.67
N ASN A 492 25.90 5.47 16.84
CA ASN A 492 26.85 5.23 17.92
C ASN A 492 27.70 4.00 17.55
N ARG A 493 29.02 4.04 17.85
CA ARG A 493 29.95 2.93 17.59
C ARG A 493 29.53 1.62 18.26
N ALA A 494 28.86 1.68 19.41
CA ALA A 494 28.34 0.51 20.11
C ALA A 494 26.93 0.08 19.65
N SER A 495 26.32 0.78 18.69
CA SER A 495 24.98 0.43 18.22
C SER A 495 25.01 -0.83 17.36
N LEU A 496 23.92 -1.57 17.41
CA LEU A 496 23.64 -2.68 16.50
C LEU A 496 22.59 -2.22 15.50
N GLN A 497 22.82 -2.50 14.22
CA GLN A 497 21.95 -2.11 13.12
C GLN A 497 21.82 -3.25 12.14
N ALA A 498 20.83 -3.19 11.27
CA ALA A 498 20.64 -4.21 10.26
C ALA A 498 21.64 -4.09 9.10
N LEU A 499 21.93 -5.24 8.49
CA LEU A 499 22.80 -5.35 7.33
C LEU A 499 21.97 -5.47 6.05
N ARG A 500 22.31 -4.64 5.07
CA ARG A 500 21.92 -4.80 3.68
C ARG A 500 23.16 -4.63 2.82
N ILE A 501 23.27 -5.42 1.76
CA ILE A 501 24.39 -5.39 0.84
C ILE A 501 24.01 -4.81 -0.51
N VAL A 502 24.99 -4.22 -1.19
CA VAL A 502 24.91 -3.85 -2.61
C VAL A 502 26.03 -4.51 -3.40
N ILE A 503 25.79 -4.64 -4.70
CA ILE A 503 26.72 -5.09 -5.73
C ILE A 503 26.64 -4.05 -6.85
N GLY A 504 27.76 -3.37 -7.10
CA GLY A 504 27.88 -2.36 -8.16
C GLY A 504 28.21 -2.98 -9.50
#